data_AF-A0A2N3QRN9-F1
#
_entry.id   AF-A0A2N3QRN9-F1
#
_cell.length_a   1.000
_cell.length_b   1.000
_cell.length_c   1.000
_cell.angle_alpha   90.00
_cell.angle_beta   90.00
_cell.angle_gamma   90.00
#
_symmetry.space_group_name_H-M   'P 1'
#
loop_
_entity.id
_entity.type
_entity.pdbx_description
1 polymer ?
#
loop_
_entity_poly.entity_id
_entity_poly.type
_entity_poly.pdbx_seq_one_letter_code
_entity_poly.pdbx_strand_id
1 'polypeptide(L)'
;MARWKCSSTISSGYLDLIEDTKHADGITYRSSLDQRTVLGSVVVSVFAVAVSPIPAFRWFRQHEDYGDETFDVRTGDLLSVPTDFTFDPAKLYDPQNPPLNSIFKIVKDDRPRTKGVSVNYSDGEQIIITLPKVLFERMQLVDSVNLKLTSLVLPVLVDAIDFIRSNEIQNDGEDLSDFQWCRTIKKLMEANDLNDDDRPLAIAQKLLANPIDGYAADVAAQQESEEMQA
;
A
#
# COMPACT_ATOMS: atom_id res chain seq x y z
N MET A 1 6.05 6.96 -23.62
CA MET A 1 7.00 7.04 -22.49
C MET A 1 6.23 7.41 -21.23
N ALA A 2 6.72 7.05 -20.05
CA ALA A 2 6.17 7.49 -18.78
C ALA A 2 7.29 7.95 -17.84
N ARG A 3 7.14 9.14 -17.26
CA ARG A 3 8.08 9.74 -16.32
C ARG A 3 7.40 9.85 -14.96
N TRP A 4 8.11 9.51 -13.89
CA TRP A 4 7.61 9.68 -12.53
C TRP A 4 8.45 10.69 -11.75
N LYS A 5 7.82 11.35 -10.78
CA LYS A 5 8.47 12.23 -9.80
C LYS A 5 7.80 12.07 -8.44
N CYS A 6 8.61 12.08 -7.37
CA CYS A 6 8.16 12.15 -6.00
C CYS A 6 8.88 13.33 -5.33
N SER A 7 8.14 14.36 -4.95
CA SER A 7 8.71 15.58 -4.34
C SER A 7 9.29 15.29 -2.96
N SER A 8 8.64 14.43 -2.18
CA SER A 8 9.03 14.10 -0.80
C SER A 8 10.41 13.43 -0.73
N THR A 9 10.75 12.61 -1.72
CA THR A 9 12.05 11.91 -1.78
C THR A 9 13.03 12.56 -2.75
N ILE A 10 12.63 13.65 -3.42
CA ILE A 10 13.43 14.33 -4.47
C ILE A 10 13.89 13.32 -5.56
N SER A 11 13.10 12.27 -5.79
CA SER A 11 13.42 11.20 -6.72
C SER A 11 12.57 11.32 -7.97
N SER A 12 13.16 11.01 -9.12
CA SER A 12 12.46 10.99 -10.40
C SER A 12 13.14 10.05 -11.39
N GLY A 13 12.41 9.61 -12.40
CA GLY A 13 12.94 8.71 -13.42
C GLY A 13 11.93 8.39 -14.50
N TYR A 14 12.30 7.47 -15.39
CA TYR A 14 11.40 6.89 -16.38
C TYR A 14 10.94 5.52 -15.90
N LEU A 15 9.67 5.20 -16.19
CA LEU A 15 9.10 3.89 -15.94
C LEU A 15 9.37 2.99 -17.15
N ASP A 16 9.81 1.77 -16.89
CA ASP A 16 9.88 0.72 -17.89
C ASP A 16 8.47 0.18 -18.12
N LEU A 17 7.86 0.59 -19.24
CA LEU A 17 6.51 0.20 -19.61
C LEU A 17 6.53 -1.15 -20.33
N ILE A 18 5.89 -2.15 -19.74
CA ILE A 18 5.73 -3.49 -20.29
C ILE A 18 4.29 -3.63 -20.78
N GLU A 19 4.08 -4.01 -22.05
CA GLU A 19 2.73 -4.30 -22.57
C GLU A 19 2.11 -5.46 -21.76
N ASP A 20 0.90 -5.24 -21.23
CA ASP A 20 0.20 -6.22 -20.39
C ASP A 20 -1.01 -6.80 -21.13
N THR A 21 -1.95 -5.94 -21.54
CA THR A 21 -3.20 -6.35 -22.19
C THR A 21 -3.54 -5.43 -23.35
N LYS A 22 -3.94 -6.00 -24.49
CA LYS A 22 -4.43 -5.25 -25.65
C LYS A 22 -5.96 -5.22 -25.64
N HIS A 23 -6.52 -4.05 -25.84
CA HIS A 23 -7.95 -3.78 -25.92
C HIS A 23 -8.33 -3.38 -27.35
N ALA A 24 -9.63 -3.27 -27.64
CA ALA A 24 -10.11 -2.85 -28.95
C ALA A 24 -9.69 -1.40 -29.30
N ASP A 25 -9.47 -0.56 -28.30
CA ASP A 25 -9.20 0.87 -28.40
C ASP A 25 -7.84 1.30 -27.82
N GLY A 26 -7.05 0.36 -27.28
CA GLY A 26 -5.81 0.72 -26.63
C GLY A 26 -4.98 -0.45 -26.11
N ILE A 27 -3.93 -0.13 -25.35
CA ILE A 27 -3.02 -1.09 -24.73
C ILE A 27 -2.80 -0.67 -23.27
N THR A 28 -2.98 -1.60 -22.34
CA THR A 28 -2.57 -1.44 -20.96
C THR A 28 -1.08 -1.73 -20.82
N TYR A 29 -0.38 -0.83 -20.15
CA TYR A 29 1.02 -1.01 -19.78
C TYR A 29 1.14 -1.23 -18.27
N ARG A 30 2.08 -2.08 -17.89
CA ARG A 30 2.46 -2.32 -16.50
C ARG A 30 3.89 -1.82 -16.26
N SER A 31 4.13 -1.28 -15.07
CA SER A 31 5.48 -0.93 -14.60
C SER A 31 5.57 -1.12 -13.09
N SER A 32 6.78 -1.05 -12.54
CA SER A 32 7.06 -1.15 -11.11
C SER A 32 8.03 -0.08 -10.66
N LEU A 33 7.94 0.28 -9.38
CA LEU A 33 8.79 1.28 -8.76
C LEU A 33 9.25 0.77 -7.38
N ASP A 34 10.51 1.00 -7.04
CA ASP A 34 11.04 0.62 -5.74
C ASP A 34 10.45 1.53 -4.66
N GLN A 35 9.75 0.95 -3.69
CA GLN A 35 9.13 1.67 -2.58
C GLN A 35 10.11 2.57 -1.80
N ARG A 36 11.41 2.26 -1.81
CA ARG A 36 12.45 3.08 -1.16
C ARG A 36 12.65 4.43 -1.84
N THR A 37 12.23 4.55 -3.09
CA THR A 37 12.39 5.76 -3.91
C THR A 37 11.21 6.72 -3.82
N VAL A 38 10.14 6.35 -3.11
CA VAL A 38 8.90 7.13 -3.03
C VAL A 38 8.34 7.24 -1.62
N LEU A 39 7.72 8.39 -1.31
CA LEU A 39 7.04 8.67 -0.06
C LEU A 39 5.95 9.72 -0.30
N GLY A 40 4.71 9.44 0.12
CA GLY A 40 3.60 10.33 -0.16
C GLY A 40 3.31 10.45 -1.66
N SER A 41 2.68 11.56 -2.05
CA SER A 41 2.26 11.81 -3.43
C SER A 41 3.36 11.59 -4.49
N VAL A 42 3.07 10.72 -5.46
CA VAL A 42 3.85 10.45 -6.66
C VAL A 42 3.04 10.88 -7.89
N VAL A 43 3.67 11.64 -8.79
CA VAL A 43 3.07 12.04 -10.07
C VAL A 43 3.71 11.24 -11.19
N VAL A 44 2.89 10.67 -12.06
CA VAL A 44 3.30 9.99 -13.29
C VAL A 44 2.75 10.75 -14.49
N SER A 45 3.65 11.14 -15.37
CA SER A 45 3.36 11.83 -16.63
C SER A 45 3.56 10.88 -17.80
N VAL A 46 2.51 10.63 -18.58
CA VAL A 46 2.55 9.77 -19.78
C VAL A 46 2.48 10.62 -21.03
N PHE A 47 3.39 10.40 -21.97
CA PHE A 47 3.47 11.16 -23.21
C PHE A 47 4.14 10.38 -24.35
N ALA A 48 3.84 10.75 -25.60
CA ALA A 48 4.44 10.20 -26.80
C ALA A 48 5.51 11.14 -27.37
N VAL A 49 6.63 10.58 -27.82
CA VAL A 49 7.75 11.32 -28.42
C VAL A 49 8.18 10.62 -29.69
N ALA A 50 8.53 11.38 -30.72
CA ALA A 50 9.12 10.85 -31.94
C ALA A 50 10.56 10.36 -31.70
N VAL A 51 10.82 9.08 -31.96
CA VAL A 51 12.15 8.46 -31.80
C VAL A 51 13.00 8.57 -33.08
N SER A 52 12.38 8.93 -34.20
CA SER A 52 12.99 9.17 -35.49
C SER A 52 12.22 10.28 -36.21
N PRO A 53 12.81 10.95 -37.21
CA PRO A 53 12.08 11.92 -38.02
C PRO A 53 10.89 11.27 -38.74
N ILE A 54 9.76 11.98 -38.81
CA ILE A 54 8.56 11.57 -39.54
C ILE A 54 8.19 12.72 -40.49
N PRO A 55 8.66 12.68 -41.75
CA PRO A 55 8.36 13.71 -42.72
C PRO A 55 6.90 13.63 -43.17
N ALA A 56 6.32 14.77 -43.54
CA ALA A 56 4.94 14.87 -44.03
C ALA A 56 3.89 14.15 -43.14
N PHE A 57 4.07 14.25 -41.82
CA PHE A 57 3.17 13.65 -40.83
C PHE A 57 1.79 14.32 -40.86
N ARG A 58 0.75 13.51 -40.74
CA ARG A 58 -0.66 13.95 -40.68
C ARG A 58 -1.45 13.06 -39.72
N TRP A 59 -2.28 13.67 -38.89
CA TRP A 59 -3.19 12.93 -38.01
C TRP A 59 -4.37 12.36 -38.81
N PHE A 60 -4.77 11.12 -38.50
CA PHE A 60 -5.96 10.51 -39.11
C PHE A 60 -7.25 11.31 -38.82
N ARG A 61 -7.32 11.96 -37.65
CA ARG A 61 -8.42 12.85 -37.23
C ARG A 61 -7.90 14.29 -37.03
N GLN A 62 -7.21 14.82 -38.03
CA GLN A 62 -6.76 16.22 -38.01
C GLN A 62 -7.97 17.18 -38.01
N HIS A 63 -7.88 18.26 -37.22
CA HIS A 63 -8.93 19.28 -37.17
C HIS A 63 -9.08 19.95 -38.54
N GLU A 64 -10.31 20.32 -38.92
CA GLU A 64 -10.65 20.83 -40.25
C GLU A 64 -9.89 22.11 -40.63
N ASP A 65 -9.58 22.96 -39.64
CA ASP A 65 -8.78 24.18 -39.81
C ASP A 65 -7.39 23.94 -40.43
N TYR A 66 -6.83 22.74 -40.27
CA TYR A 66 -5.55 22.38 -40.85
C TYR A 66 -5.67 21.71 -42.23
N GLY A 67 -6.89 21.45 -42.71
CA GLY A 67 -7.14 20.89 -44.05
C GLY A 67 -6.22 19.73 -44.42
N ASP A 68 -5.49 19.88 -45.53
CA ASP A 68 -4.52 18.93 -46.07
C ASP A 68 -3.07 19.17 -45.67
N GLU A 69 -2.83 20.09 -44.72
CA GLU A 69 -1.49 20.40 -44.26
C GLU A 69 -0.81 19.18 -43.61
N THR A 70 0.51 19.14 -43.77
CA THR A 70 1.38 18.11 -43.20
C THR A 70 2.52 18.77 -42.43
N PHE A 71 3.07 18.05 -41.46
CA PHE A 71 4.10 18.57 -40.56
C PHE A 71 5.32 17.68 -40.60
N ASP A 72 6.51 18.29 -40.58
CA ASP A 72 7.74 17.54 -40.39
C ASP A 72 8.02 17.38 -38.90
N VAL A 73 7.85 16.17 -38.38
CA VAL A 73 8.15 15.82 -37.00
C VAL A 73 9.62 15.42 -36.89
N ARG A 74 10.35 16.04 -35.97
CA ARG A 74 11.76 15.77 -35.68
C ARG A 74 11.89 14.78 -34.53
N THR A 75 13.04 14.12 -34.45
CA THR A 75 13.38 13.30 -33.27
C THR A 75 13.33 14.17 -32.01
N GLY A 76 12.60 13.70 -31.00
CA GLY A 76 12.40 14.40 -29.74
C GLY A 76 11.12 15.25 -29.67
N ASP A 77 10.42 15.44 -30.79
CA ASP A 77 9.15 16.18 -30.78
C ASP A 77 8.07 15.41 -30.03
N LEU A 78 7.29 16.15 -29.25
CA LEU A 78 6.17 15.61 -28.46
C LEU A 78 4.97 15.39 -29.39
N LEU A 79 4.43 14.18 -29.39
CA LEU A 79 3.29 13.79 -30.23
C LEU A 79 1.95 13.81 -29.49
N SER A 80 1.97 13.95 -28.16
CA SER A 80 0.77 14.02 -27.34
C SER A 80 0.95 15.03 -26.23
N VAL A 81 -0.14 15.65 -25.77
CA VAL A 81 -0.13 16.37 -24.49
C VAL A 81 0.18 15.37 -23.38
N PRO A 82 1.08 15.68 -22.42
CA PRO A 82 1.33 14.79 -21.30
C PRO A 82 0.08 14.65 -20.43
N THR A 83 -0.30 13.42 -20.13
CA THR A 83 -1.36 13.12 -19.18
C THR A 83 -0.73 12.77 -17.84
N ASP A 84 -1.06 13.57 -16.82
CA ASP A 84 -0.58 13.37 -15.46
C ASP A 84 -1.63 12.64 -14.63
N PHE A 85 -1.20 11.66 -13.85
CA PHE A 85 -1.99 11.12 -12.75
C PHE A 85 -1.14 11.03 -11.48
N THR A 86 -1.82 11.12 -10.34
CA THR A 86 -1.19 11.17 -9.02
C THR A 86 -1.70 10.03 -8.17
N PHE A 87 -0.81 9.39 -7.42
CA PHE A 87 -1.18 8.37 -6.43
C PHE A 87 -0.31 8.50 -5.18
N ASP A 88 -0.77 7.97 -4.05
CA ASP A 88 0.00 7.86 -2.81
C ASP A 88 0.35 6.37 -2.57
N PRO A 89 1.62 5.97 -2.66
CA PRO A 89 2.03 4.59 -2.44
C PRO A 89 1.91 4.24 -0.96
N ALA A 90 1.07 3.26 -0.64
CA ALA A 90 1.10 2.61 0.67
C ALA A 90 2.46 1.92 0.86
N LYS A 91 3.33 2.47 1.73
CA LYS A 91 4.63 1.87 2.04
C LYS A 91 4.42 0.54 2.79
N LEU A 92 5.14 -0.50 2.37
CA LEU A 92 5.28 -1.72 3.19
C LEU A 92 6.28 -1.50 4.33
N TYR A 93 7.17 -0.51 4.23
CA TYR A 93 8.18 -0.19 5.23
C TYR A 93 8.66 1.28 5.14
N ASP A 94 8.57 2.03 6.23
CA ASP A 94 9.23 3.32 6.43
C ASP A 94 10.23 3.17 7.60
N PRO A 95 11.54 3.39 7.41
CA PRO A 95 12.53 3.19 8.48
C PRO A 95 12.34 4.10 9.69
N GLN A 96 11.74 5.28 9.49
CA GLN A 96 11.50 6.26 10.55
C GLN A 96 10.14 6.06 11.22
N ASN A 97 9.15 5.59 10.47
CA ASN A 97 7.80 5.28 10.96
C ASN A 97 7.31 3.93 10.41
N PRO A 98 7.89 2.81 10.87
CA PRO A 98 7.59 1.50 10.30
C PRO A 98 6.08 1.24 10.41
N PRO A 99 5.41 0.94 9.28
CA PRO A 99 3.98 0.78 9.28
C PRO A 99 3.64 -0.39 10.18
N LEU A 100 2.52 -0.30 10.90
CA LEU A 100 2.20 -1.28 11.94
C LEU A 100 2.09 -2.71 11.38
N ASN A 101 1.75 -2.88 10.10
CA ASN A 101 1.80 -4.18 9.42
C ASN A 101 3.22 -4.81 9.35
N SER A 102 4.30 -4.02 9.38
CA SER A 102 5.68 -4.49 9.32
C SER A 102 6.18 -5.14 10.61
N ILE A 103 5.54 -4.86 11.75
CA ILE A 103 5.84 -5.52 13.02
C ILE A 103 5.07 -6.83 13.21
N PHE A 104 4.14 -7.17 12.32
CA PHE A 104 3.43 -8.44 12.33
C PHE A 104 3.95 -9.36 11.24
N LYS A 105 4.12 -10.63 11.57
CA LYS A 105 4.41 -11.68 10.59
C LYS A 105 3.37 -12.77 10.68
N ILE A 106 2.55 -12.87 9.64
CA ILE A 106 1.51 -13.89 9.55
C ILE A 106 2.12 -15.13 8.91
N VAL A 107 2.14 -16.25 9.64
CA VAL A 107 2.71 -17.52 9.19
C VAL A 107 1.65 -18.62 9.17
N LYS A 108 1.90 -19.63 8.35
CA LYS A 108 1.04 -20.80 8.20
C LYS A 108 1.54 -21.94 9.11
N ASP A 109 0.61 -22.60 9.80
CA ASP A 109 0.84 -23.88 10.45
C ASP A 109 0.33 -25.04 9.59
N ASP A 110 1.25 -25.90 9.16
CA ASP A 110 0.96 -27.09 8.35
C ASP A 110 0.55 -28.31 9.18
N ARG A 111 0.55 -28.22 10.52
CA ARG A 111 0.13 -29.34 11.38
C ARG A 111 -1.36 -29.65 11.17
N PRO A 112 -1.72 -30.94 10.99
CA PRO A 112 -3.10 -31.33 10.82
C PRO A 112 -3.90 -31.10 12.11
N ARG A 113 -5.15 -30.61 11.96
CA ARG A 113 -6.12 -30.35 13.03
C ARG A 113 -5.82 -29.18 13.98
N THR A 114 -4.83 -28.33 13.70
CA THR A 114 -4.68 -27.07 14.44
C THR A 114 -5.93 -26.20 14.25
N LYS A 115 -6.45 -25.63 15.34
CA LYS A 115 -7.60 -24.72 15.34
C LYS A 115 -7.23 -23.45 16.08
N GLY A 116 -7.89 -22.35 15.72
CA GLY A 116 -7.66 -21.04 16.33
C GLY A 116 -6.39 -20.36 15.81
N VAL A 117 -6.20 -19.10 16.23
CA VAL A 117 -5.02 -18.28 15.95
C VAL A 117 -4.12 -18.33 17.17
N SER A 118 -2.80 -18.44 16.99
CA SER A 118 -1.84 -18.33 18.09
C SER A 118 -0.85 -17.20 17.83
N VAL A 119 -0.40 -16.55 18.89
CA VAL A 119 0.53 -15.42 18.83
C VAL A 119 1.80 -15.76 19.59
N ASN A 120 2.95 -15.34 19.06
CA ASN A 120 4.25 -15.43 19.73
C ASN A 120 4.92 -14.05 19.74
N TYR A 121 5.35 -13.62 20.93
CA TYR A 121 5.98 -12.32 21.19
C TYR A 121 7.51 -12.39 21.31
N SER A 122 8.10 -13.60 21.33
CA SER A 122 9.53 -13.84 21.65
C SER A 122 10.51 -13.64 20.48
N ASP A 123 10.04 -13.37 19.26
CA ASP A 123 10.91 -13.23 18.06
C ASP A 123 11.75 -11.93 18.09
N GLY A 124 11.48 -11.01 19.02
CA GLY A 124 12.23 -9.77 19.24
C GLY A 124 12.02 -8.73 18.13
N GLU A 125 12.03 -9.14 16.86
CA GLU A 125 11.82 -8.28 15.69
C GLU A 125 10.34 -8.08 15.39
N GLN A 126 9.56 -9.17 15.35
CA GLN A 126 8.16 -9.16 14.93
C GLN A 126 7.25 -9.95 15.89
N ILE A 127 5.95 -9.63 15.86
CA ILE A 127 4.90 -10.44 16.49
C ILE A 127 4.45 -11.50 15.48
N ILE A 128 4.60 -12.78 15.83
CA ILE A 128 4.29 -13.88 14.93
C ILE A 128 2.83 -14.32 15.13
N ILE A 129 2.00 -14.12 14.11
CA ILE A 129 0.61 -14.58 14.06
C ILE A 129 0.56 -15.89 13.28
N THR A 130 0.29 -16.99 13.95
CA THR A 130 0.22 -18.31 13.32
C THR A 130 -1.21 -18.71 13.04
N LEU A 131 -1.51 -19.00 11.77
CA LEU A 131 -2.82 -19.43 11.30
C LEU A 131 -2.79 -20.90 10.86
N PRO A 132 -3.83 -21.70 11.16
CA PRO A 132 -4.01 -23.02 10.57
C PRO A 132 -4.06 -22.91 9.04
N LYS A 133 -3.46 -23.86 8.33
CA LYS A 133 -3.39 -23.88 6.85
C LYS A 133 -4.66 -23.42 6.14
N VAL A 134 -5.82 -23.99 6.48
CA VAL A 134 -7.10 -23.67 5.83
C VAL A 134 -7.50 -22.20 6.06
N LEU A 135 -7.27 -21.66 7.26
CA LEU A 135 -7.58 -20.27 7.56
C LEU A 135 -6.58 -19.34 6.85
N PHE A 136 -5.30 -19.67 6.85
CA PHE A 136 -4.27 -18.90 6.14
C PHE A 136 -4.62 -18.77 4.66
N GLU A 137 -4.92 -19.88 3.99
CA GLU A 137 -5.30 -19.90 2.57
C GLU A 137 -6.55 -19.07 2.28
N ARG A 138 -7.59 -19.17 3.13
CA ARG A 138 -8.81 -18.36 2.99
C ARG A 138 -8.55 -16.87 3.19
N MET A 139 -7.70 -16.50 4.14
CA MET A 139 -7.34 -15.10 4.39
C MET A 139 -6.55 -14.49 3.23
N GLN A 140 -5.83 -15.28 2.42
CA GLN A 140 -5.20 -14.78 1.20
C GLN A 140 -6.22 -14.36 0.14
N LEU A 141 -7.43 -14.93 0.16
CA LEU A 141 -8.52 -14.61 -0.79
C LEU A 141 -9.34 -13.39 -0.38
N VAL A 142 -9.12 -12.84 0.81
CA VAL A 142 -9.81 -11.62 1.26
C VAL A 142 -9.12 -10.41 0.65
N ASP A 143 -9.81 -9.62 -0.16
CA ASP A 143 -9.21 -8.43 -0.79
C ASP A 143 -9.23 -7.20 0.13
N SER A 144 -10.22 -7.08 1.02
CA SER A 144 -10.30 -5.95 1.95
C SER A 144 -9.15 -5.98 2.97
N VAL A 145 -8.28 -4.96 2.88
CA VAL A 145 -7.21 -4.72 3.85
C VAL A 145 -7.79 -4.44 5.23
N ASN A 146 -8.85 -3.63 5.31
CA ASN A 146 -9.51 -3.28 6.56
C ASN A 146 -10.12 -4.52 7.26
N LEU A 147 -10.65 -5.47 6.50
CA LEU A 147 -11.12 -6.74 7.06
C LEU A 147 -9.98 -7.57 7.63
N LYS A 148 -8.83 -7.66 6.94
CA LYS A 148 -7.63 -8.35 7.46
C LYS A 148 -7.11 -7.69 8.73
N LEU A 149 -7.04 -6.35 8.74
CA LEU A 149 -6.61 -5.58 9.91
C LEU A 149 -7.56 -5.82 11.08
N THR A 150 -8.87 -5.72 10.87
CA THR A 150 -9.88 -5.88 11.92
C THR A 150 -9.94 -7.30 12.47
N SER A 151 -9.81 -8.32 11.62
CA SER A 151 -9.98 -9.73 12.01
C SER A 151 -8.73 -10.38 12.58
N LEU A 152 -7.53 -9.92 12.20
CA LEU A 152 -6.27 -10.53 12.62
C LEU A 152 -5.38 -9.57 13.40
N VAL A 153 -5.11 -8.39 12.86
CA VAL A 153 -4.09 -7.50 13.41
C VAL A 153 -4.58 -6.76 14.65
N LEU A 154 -5.82 -6.26 14.63
CA LEU A 154 -6.41 -5.51 15.74
C LEU A 154 -6.46 -6.34 17.04
N PRO A 155 -7.00 -7.58 17.06
CA PRO A 155 -7.00 -8.39 18.28
C PRO A 155 -5.59 -8.66 18.82
N VAL A 156 -4.64 -8.91 17.93
CA VAL A 156 -3.24 -9.20 18.31
C VAL A 156 -2.54 -7.95 18.82
N LEU A 157 -2.81 -6.77 18.24
CA LEU A 157 -2.26 -5.51 18.72
C LEU A 157 -2.80 -5.15 20.10
N VAL A 158 -4.11 -5.40 20.34
CA VAL A 158 -4.72 -5.24 21.67
C VAL A 158 -4.02 -6.12 22.70
N ASP A 159 -3.82 -7.40 22.37
CA ASP A 159 -3.12 -8.35 23.23
C ASP A 159 -1.65 -7.96 23.45
N ALA A 160 -0.96 -7.47 22.41
CA ALA A 160 0.42 -7.01 22.50
C ALA A 160 0.59 -5.79 23.42
N ILE A 161 -0.32 -4.82 23.34
CA ILE A 161 -0.31 -3.64 24.23
C ILE A 161 -0.54 -4.07 25.68
N ASP A 162 -1.49 -4.99 25.92
CA ASP A 162 -1.75 -5.52 27.26
C ASP A 162 -0.56 -6.32 27.80
N PHE A 163 0.11 -7.08 26.93
CA PHE A 163 1.33 -7.82 27.24
C PHE A 163 2.49 -6.89 27.62
N ILE A 164 2.70 -5.78 26.89
CA ILE A 164 3.73 -4.77 27.24
C ILE A 164 3.47 -4.24 28.65
N ARG A 165 2.25 -3.77 28.92
CA ARG A 165 1.87 -3.21 30.23
C ARG A 165 2.05 -4.19 31.38
N SER A 166 1.63 -5.44 31.16
CA SER A 166 1.73 -6.48 32.17
C SER A 166 3.19 -6.76 32.55
N ASN A 167 4.11 -6.74 31.58
CA ASN A 167 5.54 -6.91 31.84
C ASN A 167 6.15 -5.72 32.59
N GLU A 168 5.78 -4.49 32.22
CA GLU A 168 6.26 -3.28 32.90
C GLU A 168 5.83 -3.21 34.37
N ILE A 169 4.62 -3.66 34.68
CA ILE A 169 4.10 -3.69 36.05
C ILE A 169 4.81 -4.76 36.89
N GLN A 170 5.12 -5.92 36.31
CA GLN A 170 5.65 -7.04 37.08
C GLN A 170 7.14 -6.93 37.42
N ASN A 171 7.92 -6.09 36.72
CA ASN A 171 9.33 -5.71 37.01
C ASN A 171 10.32 -6.89 37.23
N ASP A 172 9.89 -8.12 36.94
CA ASP A 172 10.61 -9.40 37.05
C ASP A 172 10.47 -10.21 35.74
N GLY A 173 9.89 -9.57 34.70
CA GLY A 173 9.66 -10.11 33.37
C GLY A 173 10.84 -9.89 32.41
N GLU A 174 10.68 -10.38 31.19
CA GLU A 174 11.65 -10.16 30.11
C GLU A 174 11.71 -8.67 29.76
N ASP A 175 12.92 -8.12 29.58
CA ASP A 175 13.09 -6.72 29.20
C ASP A 175 12.66 -6.52 27.74
N LEU A 176 11.38 -6.16 27.56
CA LEU A 176 10.79 -5.91 26.24
C LEU A 176 11.34 -4.64 25.59
N SER A 177 12.14 -3.82 26.27
CA SER A 177 12.73 -2.62 25.66
C SER A 177 13.72 -2.95 24.54
N ASP A 178 14.26 -4.17 24.55
CA ASP A 178 15.14 -4.69 23.50
C ASP A 178 14.38 -5.15 22.25
N PHE A 179 13.06 -5.34 22.35
CA PHE A 179 12.25 -5.88 21.26
C PHE A 179 11.86 -4.76 20.30
N GLN A 180 12.18 -4.93 19.02
CA GLN A 180 11.94 -3.94 17.97
C GLN A 180 10.44 -3.67 17.75
N TRP A 181 9.61 -4.70 17.80
CA TRP A 181 8.15 -4.54 17.68
C TRP A 181 7.61 -3.70 18.85
N CYS A 182 8.09 -3.93 20.07
CA CYS A 182 7.68 -3.19 21.26
C CYS A 182 8.07 -1.70 21.15
N ARG A 183 9.34 -1.42 20.81
CA ARG A 183 9.81 -0.05 20.55
C ARG A 183 9.01 0.64 19.45
N THR A 184 8.63 -0.09 18.41
CA THR A 184 7.82 0.45 17.32
C THR A 184 6.43 0.86 17.79
N ILE A 185 5.75 -0.01 18.55
CA ILE A 185 4.43 0.31 19.11
C ILE A 185 4.52 1.56 19.98
N LYS A 186 5.49 1.64 20.90
CA LYS A 186 5.68 2.81 21.77
C LYS A 186 5.94 4.09 21.00
N LYS A 187 6.85 4.06 20.02
CA LYS A 187 7.12 5.22 19.14
C LYS A 187 5.87 5.69 18.40
N LEU A 188 5.05 4.75 17.92
CA LEU A 188 3.81 5.10 17.23
C LEU A 188 2.78 5.67 18.21
N MET A 189 2.74 5.20 19.45
CA MET A 189 1.89 5.79 20.49
C MET A 189 2.32 7.23 20.80
N GLU A 190 3.62 7.46 21.01
CA GLU A 190 4.20 8.79 21.21
C GLU A 190 3.91 9.73 20.03
N ALA A 191 4.12 9.26 18.79
CA ALA A 191 3.91 10.06 17.58
C ALA A 191 2.43 10.41 17.31
N ASN A 192 1.49 9.70 17.92
CA ASN A 192 0.05 9.94 17.81
C ASN A 192 -0.54 10.56 19.09
N ASP A 193 0.31 11.08 20.00
CA ASP A 193 -0.09 11.66 21.29
C ASP A 193 -1.03 10.74 22.08
N LEU A 194 -0.76 9.43 22.06
CA LEU A 194 -1.57 8.41 22.74
C LEU A 194 -1.09 8.20 24.17
N ASN A 195 -2.04 8.13 25.11
CA ASN A 195 -1.72 7.89 26.51
C ASN A 195 -1.54 6.39 26.78
N ASP A 196 -0.45 6.03 27.45
CA ASP A 196 -0.18 4.67 27.94
C ASP A 196 -1.24 4.17 28.93
N ASP A 197 -2.07 5.03 29.51
CA ASP A 197 -3.18 4.64 30.39
C ASP A 197 -4.50 4.36 29.65
N ASP A 198 -4.60 4.68 28.35
CA ASP A 198 -5.83 4.45 27.58
C ASP A 198 -6.16 2.95 27.50
N ARG A 199 -7.40 2.57 27.17
CA ARG A 199 -7.72 1.14 26.98
C ARG A 199 -6.93 0.58 25.79
N PRO A 200 -6.37 -0.65 25.86
CA PRO A 200 -5.59 -1.23 24.75
C PRO A 200 -6.34 -1.24 23.42
N LEU A 201 -7.65 -1.52 23.45
CA LEU A 201 -8.53 -1.43 22.29
C LEU A 201 -8.58 -0.03 21.68
N ALA A 202 -8.64 1.03 22.49
CA ALA A 202 -8.70 2.40 21.99
C ALA A 202 -7.38 2.82 21.33
N ILE A 203 -6.24 2.43 21.92
CA ILE A 203 -4.92 2.65 21.33
C ILE A 203 -4.81 1.88 20.01
N ALA A 204 -5.13 0.59 20.03
CA ALA A 204 -5.01 -0.27 18.86
C ALA A 204 -5.85 0.20 17.68
N GLN A 205 -7.09 0.66 17.93
CA GLN A 205 -7.94 1.24 16.90
C GLN A 205 -7.30 2.50 16.29
N LYS A 206 -6.82 3.44 17.10
CA LYS A 206 -6.18 4.67 16.62
C LYS A 206 -4.89 4.38 15.82
N LEU A 207 -4.04 3.48 16.32
CA LEU A 207 -2.80 3.07 15.64
C LEU A 207 -3.05 2.40 14.28
N LEU A 208 -4.21 1.75 14.12
CA LEU A 208 -4.66 1.13 12.87
C LEU A 208 -5.56 2.04 12.02
N ALA A 209 -5.66 3.33 12.36
CA ALA A 209 -6.53 4.29 11.68
C ALA A 209 -8.01 3.86 11.62
N ASN A 210 -8.52 3.30 12.72
CA ASN A 210 -9.90 2.84 12.90
C ASN A 210 -10.36 1.87 11.78
N PRO A 211 -9.77 0.66 11.72
CA PRO A 211 -9.96 -0.25 10.60
C PRO A 211 -11.40 -0.77 10.46
N ILE A 212 -12.20 -0.70 11.53
CA ILE A 212 -13.64 -1.03 11.50
C ILE A 212 -14.41 0.00 10.68
N ASP A 213 -14.12 1.29 10.87
CA ASP A 213 -14.75 2.38 10.11
C ASP A 213 -14.35 2.28 8.63
N GLY A 214 -13.07 1.99 8.37
CA GLY A 214 -12.57 1.71 7.02
C GLY A 214 -13.29 0.55 6.35
N TYR A 215 -13.49 -0.57 7.07
CA TYR A 215 -14.25 -1.70 6.53
C TYR A 215 -15.71 -1.35 6.26
N ALA A 216 -16.37 -0.59 7.14
CA ALA A 216 -17.75 -0.15 6.93
C ALA A 216 -17.87 0.73 5.67
N ALA A 217 -16.89 1.62 5.44
CA ALA A 217 -16.81 2.44 4.24
C ALA A 217 -16.57 1.59 2.97
N ASP A 218 -15.67 0.60 3.02
CA ASP A 218 -15.41 -0.32 1.91
C ASP A 218 -16.71 -1.03 1.46
N VAL A 219 -17.50 -1.52 2.43
CA VAL A 219 -18.76 -2.22 2.16
C VAL A 219 -19.81 -1.28 1.59
N ALA A 220 -19.96 -0.07 2.13
CA ALA A 220 -20.91 0.91 1.62
C ALA A 220 -20.62 1.28 0.15
N ALA A 221 -19.34 1.51 -0.19
CA ALA A 221 -18.93 1.83 -1.56
C ALA A 221 -19.19 0.70 -2.56
N GLN A 222 -19.08 -0.57 -2.12
CA GLN A 222 -19.42 -1.73 -2.96
C GLN A 222 -20.92 -1.79 -3.27
N GLN A 223 -21.77 -1.54 -2.27
CA GLN A 223 -23.23 -1.54 -2.46
C GLN A 223 -23.69 -0.43 -3.42
N GLU A 224 -23.16 0.79 -3.28
CA GLU A 224 -23.48 1.90 -4.19
C GLU A 224 -23.03 1.61 -5.64
N SER A 225 -21.90 0.91 -5.81
CA SER A 225 -21.40 0.52 -7.13
C SER A 225 -22.26 -0.55 -7.81
N GLU A 226 -22.82 -1.48 -7.03
CA GLU A 226 -23.75 -2.51 -7.51
C GLU A 226 -25.12 -1.92 -7.86
N GLU A 227 -25.62 -0.96 -7.06
CA GLU A 227 -26.90 -0.27 -7.32
C GLU A 227 -26.87 0.62 -8.57
N MET A 228 -25.73 1.23 -8.91
CA MET A 228 -25.57 1.99 -10.16
C MET A 228 -25.47 1.10 -11.41
N GLN A 229 -25.18 -0.18 -11.24
CA GLN A 229 -25.02 -1.14 -12.35
C GLN A 229 -26.28 -1.99 -12.60
N ALA A 230 -27.29 -1.89 -11.72
CA ALA A 230 -28.59 -2.57 -11.82
C ALA A 230 -29.66 -1.68 -12.48
#